data_AF-A0A9Q1CFD8-F1
#
_entry.id   AF-A0A9Q1CFD8-F1
#
_cell.length_a   1.000
_cell.length_b   1.000
_cell.length_c   1.000
_cell.angle_alpha   90.00
_cell.angle_beta   90.00
_cell.angle_gamma   90.00
#
_symmetry.space_group_name_H-M   'P 1'
#
loop_
_entity.id
_entity.type
_entity.pdbx_description
1 polymer ?
#
loop_
_entity_poly.entity_id
_entity_poly.type
_entity_poly.pdbx_seq_one_letter_code
_entity_poly.pdbx_strand_id
1 'polypeptide(L)'
;MASEEQATTGASEDTAQEPNVSSINLKLPAFYPSDPALWFGQVENLFLTRRITSQKSKFAYIVSSLQPDVAQEVRDKLLNPPTQNPNDTIKAELIRRTSASEQKRLRQLLISKELGDRKPTQLLRRMHQLLGDRQLESSILKQLFVQRLPTNVQLILASLSDTVDIESLATIADKIVEANPTQTPVTCCCCHSTDTVALHELVSKLTLQVQELTTKVSELSTHHSRGRSRSPRRCSHSRSRPRSSSSSRQALCWYHARHGDNAVKCKPPCNYTTSSNKSNDSASN
;
A
#
# COMPACT_ATOMS: atom_id res chain seq x y z
N MET A 1 -27.47 -72.68 -69.93
CA MET A 1 -26.04 -72.46 -69.67
C MET A 1 -25.89 -70.97 -69.42
N ALA A 2 -26.09 -70.55 -68.17
CA ALA A 2 -25.09 -70.51 -67.08
C ALA A 2 -24.37 -69.15 -67.14
N SER A 3 -24.31 -68.31 -66.09
CA SER A 3 -24.79 -68.40 -64.71
C SER A 3 -24.77 -66.98 -64.11
N GLU A 4 -25.50 -66.84 -62.99
CA GLU A 4 -25.46 -65.84 -61.90
C GLU A 4 -24.29 -64.83 -61.83
N GLU A 5 -24.45 -63.62 -61.29
CA GLU A 5 -24.83 -63.39 -59.88
C GLU A 5 -25.35 -61.96 -59.61
N GLN A 6 -26.39 -61.90 -58.77
CA GLN A 6 -26.98 -60.70 -58.15
C GLN A 6 -26.17 -60.31 -56.90
N ALA A 7 -26.15 -59.03 -56.52
CA ALA A 7 -26.00 -58.66 -55.10
C ALA A 7 -26.59 -57.27 -54.80
N THR A 8 -27.80 -57.29 -54.24
CA THR A 8 -28.41 -56.27 -53.40
C THR A 8 -27.91 -56.45 -51.97
N THR A 9 -27.36 -55.44 -51.32
CA THR A 9 -27.35 -55.18 -49.84
C THR A 9 -26.56 -53.90 -49.62
N GLY A 10 -26.86 -52.96 -48.73
CA GLY A 10 -27.63 -52.96 -47.50
C GLY A 10 -26.95 -51.91 -46.61
N ALA A 11 -27.74 -51.04 -45.98
CA ALA A 11 -27.28 -49.93 -45.16
C ALA A 11 -26.34 -50.36 -44.01
N SER A 12 -25.35 -49.52 -43.70
CA SER A 12 -24.81 -49.35 -42.35
C SER A 12 -24.15 -47.97 -42.28
N GLU A 13 -24.90 -47.01 -41.73
CA GLU A 13 -24.39 -45.75 -41.21
C GLU A 13 -23.44 -46.07 -40.04
N ASP A 14 -22.15 -46.16 -40.33
CA ASP A 14 -21.14 -46.17 -39.28
C ASP A 14 -20.90 -44.73 -38.85
N THR A 15 -21.64 -44.32 -37.81
CA THR A 15 -21.43 -43.05 -37.12
C THR A 15 -20.08 -43.15 -36.41
N ALA A 16 -19.01 -42.76 -37.12
CA ALA A 16 -17.67 -42.64 -36.57
C ALA A 16 -17.68 -41.53 -35.50
N GLN A 17 -17.85 -42.00 -34.27
CA GLN A 17 -17.85 -41.26 -33.03
C GLN A 17 -16.54 -40.45 -32.95
N GLU A 18 -16.65 -39.12 -32.90
CA GLU A 18 -15.50 -38.25 -32.66
C GLU A 18 -14.77 -38.70 -31.38
N PRO A 19 -13.43 -38.78 -31.39
CA PRO A 19 -12.68 -39.19 -30.22
C PRO A 19 -12.93 -38.19 -29.10
N ASN A 20 -13.59 -38.67 -28.04
CA ASN A 20 -13.86 -37.93 -26.81
C ASN A 20 -12.55 -37.32 -26.30
N VAL A 21 -12.39 -36.01 -26.51
CA VAL A 21 -11.23 -35.25 -26.08
C VAL A 21 -11.25 -35.24 -24.56
N SER A 22 -10.46 -36.15 -23.99
CA SER A 22 -10.12 -36.17 -22.57
C SER A 22 -9.81 -34.72 -22.17
N SER A 23 -10.66 -34.15 -21.31
CA SER A 23 -10.55 -32.75 -20.91
C SER A 23 -9.32 -32.57 -20.04
N ILE A 24 -8.16 -32.35 -20.68
CA ILE A 24 -6.91 -32.02 -20.01
C ILE A 24 -7.14 -30.64 -19.38
N ASN A 25 -7.41 -30.58 -18.08
CA ASN A 25 -7.57 -29.30 -17.38
C ASN A 25 -6.22 -28.56 -17.36
N LEU A 26 -5.98 -27.73 -18.36
CA LEU A 26 -4.82 -26.83 -18.46
C LEU A 26 -5.27 -25.41 -18.13
N LYS A 27 -4.81 -24.91 -16.98
CA LYS A 27 -4.95 -23.51 -16.62
C LYS A 27 -3.72 -22.75 -17.11
N LEU A 28 -3.91 -21.81 -18.03
CA LEU A 28 -2.83 -20.93 -18.48
C LEU A 28 -2.57 -19.81 -17.45
N PRO A 29 -1.34 -19.29 -17.36
CA PRO A 29 -1.05 -18.09 -16.59
C PRO A 29 -1.81 -16.89 -17.17
N ALA A 30 -2.05 -15.88 -16.33
CA ALA A 30 -2.64 -14.61 -16.77
C ALA A 30 -1.77 -13.95 -17.85
N PHE A 31 -2.39 -13.31 -18.83
CA PHE A 31 -1.69 -12.64 -19.92
C PHE A 31 -0.79 -11.50 -19.41
N TYR A 32 0.36 -11.27 -20.05
CA TYR A 32 1.30 -10.20 -19.71
C TYR A 32 1.29 -9.09 -20.79
N PRO A 33 0.49 -8.02 -20.66
CA PRO A 33 0.46 -6.93 -21.65
C PRO A 33 1.81 -6.20 -21.81
N SER A 34 2.65 -6.23 -20.76
CA SER A 34 3.98 -5.61 -20.80
C SER A 34 4.97 -6.38 -21.69
N ASP A 35 4.83 -7.71 -21.75
CA ASP A 35 5.63 -8.57 -22.61
C ASP A 35 4.81 -9.80 -23.07
N PRO A 36 4.02 -9.63 -24.15
CA PRO A 36 3.24 -10.72 -24.74
C PRO A 36 4.11 -11.88 -25.25
N ALA A 37 5.31 -11.59 -25.77
CA ALA A 37 6.18 -12.59 -26.37
C ALA A 37 6.68 -13.59 -25.33
N LEU A 38 7.10 -13.10 -24.16
CA LEU A 38 7.49 -13.94 -23.02
C LEU A 38 6.34 -14.85 -22.57
N TRP A 39 5.12 -14.30 -22.46
CA TRP A 39 3.94 -15.07 -22.08
C TRP A 39 3.68 -16.21 -23.06
N PHE A 40 3.71 -15.92 -24.36
CA PHE A 40 3.54 -16.97 -25.38
C PHE A 40 4.64 -18.02 -25.33
N GLY A 41 5.90 -17.63 -25.10
CA GLY A 41 7.00 -18.60 -24.91
C GLY A 41 6.73 -19.56 -23.74
N GLN A 42 6.17 -19.08 -22.65
CA GLN A 42 5.78 -19.92 -21.51
C GLN A 42 4.58 -20.83 -21.85
N VAL A 43 3.55 -20.30 -22.50
CA VAL A 43 2.34 -21.05 -22.86
C VAL A 43 2.63 -22.14 -23.89
N GLU A 44 3.48 -21.89 -24.88
CA GLU A 44 3.87 -22.90 -25.87
C GLU A 44 4.60 -24.08 -25.20
N ASN A 45 5.48 -23.81 -24.24
CA ASN A 45 6.12 -24.87 -23.46
C ASN A 45 5.08 -25.71 -22.68
N LEU A 46 4.05 -25.08 -22.10
CA LEU A 46 2.95 -25.80 -21.43
C LEU A 46 2.17 -26.68 -22.41
N PHE A 47 1.89 -26.19 -23.62
CA PHE A 47 1.25 -26.99 -24.65
C PHE A 47 2.11 -28.18 -25.08
N LEU A 48 3.42 -27.99 -25.23
CA LEU A 48 4.37 -29.06 -25.55
C LEU A 48 4.40 -30.13 -24.46
N THR A 49 4.54 -29.75 -23.19
CA THR A 49 4.55 -30.70 -22.06
C THR A 49 3.26 -31.51 -21.97
N ARG A 50 2.11 -30.91 -22.35
CA ARG A 50 0.80 -31.57 -22.32
C ARG A 50 0.38 -32.20 -23.66
N ARG A 51 1.28 -32.22 -24.65
CA ARG A 51 1.02 -32.75 -26.01
C ARG A 51 -0.21 -32.14 -26.68
N ILE A 52 -0.49 -30.86 -26.41
CA ILE A 52 -1.57 -30.12 -27.06
C ILE A 52 -1.01 -29.58 -28.38
N THR A 53 -1.28 -30.31 -29.47
CA THR A 53 -0.77 -30.00 -30.81
C THR A 53 -1.81 -29.33 -31.70
N SER A 54 -3.10 -29.54 -31.44
CA SER A 54 -4.19 -28.96 -32.24
C SER A 54 -4.25 -27.44 -32.10
N GLN A 55 -4.16 -26.75 -33.25
CA GLN A 55 -4.32 -25.30 -33.37
C GLN A 55 -5.64 -24.80 -32.75
N LYS A 56 -6.74 -25.54 -32.96
CA LYS A 56 -8.06 -25.21 -32.41
C LYS A 56 -8.08 -25.33 -30.88
N SER A 57 -7.45 -26.37 -30.33
CA SER A 57 -7.34 -26.55 -28.87
C SER A 57 -6.47 -25.46 -28.26
N LYS A 58 -5.31 -25.16 -28.84
CA LYS A 58 -4.43 -24.07 -28.38
C LYS A 58 -5.15 -22.72 -28.39
N PHE A 59 -5.87 -22.42 -29.48
CA PHE A 59 -6.68 -21.21 -29.60
C PHE A 59 -7.73 -21.13 -28.48
N ALA A 60 -8.49 -22.21 -28.23
CA ALA A 60 -9.49 -22.23 -27.17
C ALA A 60 -8.88 -21.96 -25.78
N TYR A 61 -7.73 -22.57 -25.46
CA TYR A 61 -7.03 -22.30 -24.19
C TYR A 61 -6.58 -20.85 -24.07
N ILE A 62 -6.01 -20.27 -25.13
CA ILE A 62 -5.59 -18.87 -25.13
C ILE A 62 -6.79 -17.95 -24.92
N VAL A 63 -7.87 -18.12 -25.69
CA VAL A 63 -9.06 -17.29 -25.55
C VAL A 63 -9.66 -17.38 -24.15
N SER A 64 -9.67 -18.58 -23.56
CA SER A 64 -10.16 -18.79 -22.18
C SER A 64 -9.31 -18.13 -21.10
N SER A 65 -8.06 -17.76 -21.39
CA SER A 65 -7.14 -17.13 -20.44
C SER A 65 -7.01 -15.61 -20.61
N LEU A 66 -7.58 -15.03 -21.67
CA LEU A 66 -7.56 -13.59 -21.90
C LEU A 66 -8.48 -12.86 -20.92
N GLN A 67 -7.96 -11.77 -20.36
CA GLN A 67 -8.77 -10.82 -19.60
C GLN A 67 -9.64 -9.99 -20.55
N PRO A 68 -10.80 -9.45 -20.10
CA PRO A 68 -11.75 -8.75 -20.98
C PRO A 68 -11.15 -7.57 -21.76
N ASP A 69 -10.27 -6.80 -21.13
CA ASP A 69 -9.52 -5.69 -21.73
C ASP A 69 -8.63 -6.16 -22.90
N VAL A 70 -7.90 -7.25 -22.69
CA VAL A 70 -7.03 -7.85 -23.70
C VAL A 70 -7.83 -8.53 -24.81
N ALA A 71 -8.95 -9.17 -24.47
CA ALA A 71 -9.84 -9.81 -25.44
C ALA A 71 -10.51 -8.79 -26.37
N GLN A 72 -10.81 -7.58 -25.87
CA GLN A 72 -11.32 -6.48 -26.69
C GLN A 72 -10.35 -6.07 -27.79
N GLU A 73 -9.03 -6.06 -27.50
CA GLU A 73 -8.01 -5.73 -28.49
C GLU A 73 -8.04 -6.65 -29.70
N VAL A 74 -8.41 -7.92 -29.56
CA VAL A 74 -8.45 -8.92 -30.65
C VAL A 74 -9.87 -9.38 -31.01
N ARG A 75 -10.89 -8.58 -30.67
CA ARG A 75 -12.32 -8.94 -30.83
C ARG A 75 -12.68 -9.43 -32.23
N ASP A 76 -12.15 -8.83 -33.28
CA ASP A 76 -12.39 -9.25 -34.67
C ASP A 76 -11.94 -10.69 -34.93
N LYS A 77 -10.80 -11.11 -34.34
CA LYS A 77 -10.28 -12.47 -34.46
C LYS A 77 -11.00 -13.48 -33.57
N LEU A 78 -11.69 -13.01 -32.53
CA LEU A 78 -12.53 -13.86 -31.68
C LEU A 78 -13.90 -14.12 -32.30
N LEU A 79 -14.51 -13.09 -32.90
CA LEU A 79 -15.83 -13.21 -33.55
C LEU A 79 -15.75 -13.85 -34.93
N ASN A 80 -14.68 -13.60 -35.66
CA ASN A 80 -14.41 -14.20 -36.96
C ASN A 80 -13.06 -14.93 -36.90
N PRO A 81 -13.01 -16.12 -36.28
CA PRO A 81 -11.77 -16.87 -36.16
C PRO A 81 -11.29 -17.29 -37.55
N PRO A 82 -9.99 -17.09 -37.85
CA PRO A 82 -9.42 -17.54 -39.13
C PRO A 82 -9.49 -19.06 -39.23
N THR A 83 -9.81 -19.56 -40.42
CA THR A 83 -10.00 -20.99 -40.69
C THR A 83 -8.69 -21.77 -40.74
N GLN A 84 -7.59 -21.10 -41.08
CA GLN A 84 -6.24 -21.67 -41.09
C GLN A 84 -5.40 -21.08 -39.97
N ASN A 85 -4.67 -21.93 -39.24
CA ASN A 85 -3.73 -21.57 -38.17
C ASN A 85 -4.27 -20.51 -37.17
N PRO A 86 -5.39 -20.80 -36.48
CA PRO A 86 -6.02 -19.86 -35.56
C PRO A 86 -5.12 -19.47 -34.38
N ASN A 87 -4.30 -20.39 -33.87
CA ASN A 87 -3.40 -20.07 -32.76
C ASN A 87 -2.24 -19.17 -33.21
N ASP A 88 -1.66 -19.41 -34.39
CA ASP A 88 -0.58 -18.56 -34.90
C ASP A 88 -1.09 -17.15 -35.21
N THR A 89 -2.29 -17.05 -35.79
CA THR A 89 -2.90 -15.76 -36.12
C THR A 89 -3.25 -14.95 -34.87
N ILE A 90 -3.89 -15.56 -33.87
CA ILE A 90 -4.22 -14.83 -32.63
C ILE A 90 -2.95 -14.44 -31.88
N LYS A 91 -1.90 -15.28 -31.90
CA LYS A 91 -0.61 -14.98 -31.27
C LYS A 91 0.05 -13.76 -31.90
N ALA A 92 0.16 -13.74 -33.23
CA ALA A 92 0.73 -12.61 -33.96
C ALA A 92 -0.05 -11.33 -33.67
N GLU A 93 -1.39 -11.39 -33.71
CA GLU A 93 -2.22 -10.21 -33.54
C GLU A 93 -2.24 -9.69 -32.10
N LEU A 94 -2.25 -10.60 -31.12
CA LEU A 94 -2.18 -10.23 -29.71
C LEU A 94 -0.85 -9.57 -29.40
N ILE A 95 0.27 -10.12 -29.88
CA ILE A 95 1.58 -9.47 -29.78
C ILE A 95 1.52 -8.09 -30.44
N ARG A 96 1.00 -7.98 -31.67
CA ARG A 96 0.96 -6.72 -32.42
C ARG A 96 0.16 -5.62 -31.72
N ARG A 97 -1.04 -5.94 -31.21
CA ARG A 97 -1.98 -4.96 -30.63
C ARG A 97 -1.70 -4.64 -29.16
N THR A 98 -1.24 -5.63 -28.38
CA THR A 98 -0.99 -5.45 -26.94
C THR A 98 0.45 -5.10 -26.60
N SER A 99 1.39 -5.24 -27.55
CA SER A 99 2.73 -4.73 -27.37
C SER A 99 2.68 -3.24 -27.04
N ALA A 100 3.33 -2.84 -25.95
CA ALA A 100 3.61 -1.44 -25.70
C ALA A 100 4.23 -0.81 -26.95
N SER A 101 3.75 0.38 -27.36
CA SER A 101 4.29 1.06 -28.54
C SER A 101 5.79 1.25 -28.39
N GLU A 102 6.52 1.19 -29.50
CA GLU A 102 7.98 1.31 -29.54
C GLU A 102 8.46 2.54 -28.76
N GLN A 103 7.78 3.67 -28.92
CA GLN A 103 8.08 4.91 -28.23
C GLN A 103 7.94 4.78 -26.70
N LYS A 104 6.98 3.99 -26.21
CA LYS A 104 6.79 3.73 -24.78
C LYS A 104 7.91 2.86 -24.21
N ARG A 105 8.38 1.84 -24.96
CA ARG A 105 9.52 0.99 -24.57
C ARG A 105 10.83 1.78 -24.53
N LEU A 106 11.10 2.60 -25.56
CA LEU A 106 12.28 3.49 -25.59
C LEU A 106 12.22 4.56 -24.50
N ARG A 107 11.05 5.18 -24.26
CA ARG A 107 10.88 6.09 -23.12
C ARG A 107 11.10 5.39 -21.80
N GLN A 108 10.60 4.17 -21.62
CA GLN A 108 10.88 3.40 -20.40
C GLN A 108 12.38 3.15 -20.24
N LEU A 109 13.07 2.78 -21.33
CA LEU A 109 14.52 2.61 -21.35
C LEU A 109 15.25 3.91 -21.02
N LEU A 110 14.76 5.07 -21.45
CA LEU A 110 15.38 6.39 -21.26
C LEU A 110 15.03 7.08 -19.92
N ILE A 111 13.89 6.75 -19.32
CA ILE A 111 13.35 7.43 -18.12
C ILE A 111 13.56 6.60 -16.85
N SER A 112 13.73 5.26 -16.94
CA SER A 112 13.83 4.41 -15.75
C SER A 112 15.12 4.67 -14.95
N LYS A 113 15.07 5.61 -14.02
CA LYS A 113 16.26 6.26 -13.47
C LYS A 113 17.09 5.41 -12.51
N GLU A 114 16.58 4.31 -11.97
CA GLU A 114 17.21 3.68 -10.81
C GLU A 114 17.35 2.17 -10.94
N LEU A 115 18.55 1.71 -10.63
CA LEU A 115 18.88 0.30 -10.41
C LEU A 115 18.08 -0.29 -9.24
N GLY A 116 17.63 0.54 -8.29
CA GLY A 116 16.97 0.11 -7.05
C GLY A 116 17.79 -0.99 -6.37
N ASP A 117 17.12 -2.03 -5.87
CA ASP A 117 17.77 -3.23 -5.31
C ASP A 117 18.21 -4.26 -6.36
N ARG A 118 18.15 -3.93 -7.66
CA ARG A 118 18.46 -4.89 -8.74
C ARG A 118 19.96 -4.96 -8.97
N LYS A 119 20.44 -6.15 -9.35
CA LYS A 119 21.81 -6.31 -9.82
C LYS A 119 22.02 -5.58 -11.15
N PRO A 120 23.18 -4.95 -11.39
CA PRO A 120 23.57 -4.43 -12.69
C PRO A 120 23.33 -5.41 -13.86
N THR A 121 23.65 -6.70 -13.72
CA THR A 121 23.35 -7.71 -14.76
C THR A 121 21.86 -7.88 -15.04
N GLN A 122 21.00 -7.74 -14.02
CA GLN A 122 19.55 -7.82 -14.18
C GLN A 122 19.00 -6.58 -14.91
N LEU A 123 19.62 -5.41 -14.69
CA LEU A 123 19.30 -4.22 -15.47
C LEU A 123 19.64 -4.43 -16.95
N LEU A 124 20.84 -4.94 -17.26
CA LEU A 124 21.27 -5.16 -18.63
C LEU A 124 20.31 -6.08 -19.39
N ARG A 125 19.90 -7.22 -18.78
CA ARG A 125 18.91 -8.13 -19.38
C ARG A 125 17.58 -7.44 -19.67
N ARG A 126 17.11 -6.61 -18.74
CA ARG A 126 15.88 -5.83 -18.93
C ARG A 126 16.04 -4.82 -20.07
N MET A 127 17.20 -4.19 -20.20
CA MET A 127 17.47 -3.27 -21.30
C MET A 127 17.41 -3.99 -22.65
N HIS A 128 18.02 -5.16 -22.76
CA HIS A 128 17.90 -6.01 -23.95
C HIS A 128 16.45 -6.41 -24.24
N GLN A 129 15.69 -6.83 -23.22
CA GLN A 129 14.27 -7.18 -23.36
C GLN A 129 13.42 -6.00 -23.87
N LEU A 130 13.69 -4.78 -23.40
CA LEU A 130 12.99 -3.58 -23.86
C LEU A 130 13.34 -3.20 -25.31
N LEU A 131 14.57 -3.50 -25.75
CA LEU A 131 15.02 -3.30 -27.13
C LEU A 131 14.48 -4.37 -28.08
N GLY A 132 14.25 -5.59 -27.60
CA GLY A 132 13.79 -6.72 -28.43
C GLY A 132 14.79 -7.03 -29.55
N ASP A 133 14.30 -7.19 -30.78
CA ASP A 133 15.13 -7.46 -31.97
C ASP A 133 15.91 -6.22 -32.48
N ARG A 134 15.86 -5.10 -31.77
CA ARG A 134 16.49 -3.84 -32.19
C ARG A 134 17.98 -3.87 -31.81
N GLN A 135 18.85 -3.82 -32.81
CA GLN A 135 20.27 -3.54 -32.59
C GLN A 135 20.44 -2.06 -32.23
N LEU A 136 20.72 -1.75 -30.96
CA LEU A 136 21.32 -0.47 -30.61
C LEU A 136 22.84 -0.58 -30.81
N GLU A 137 23.51 0.51 -31.17
CA GLU A 137 24.97 0.55 -31.18
C GLU A 137 25.48 0.16 -29.78
N SER A 138 26.35 -0.84 -29.73
CA SER A 138 27.00 -1.34 -28.50
C SER A 138 27.55 -0.24 -27.57
N SER A 139 28.16 0.81 -28.10
CA SER A 139 28.73 1.96 -27.40
C SER A 139 27.63 2.81 -26.75
N ILE A 140 26.53 3.05 -27.46
CA ILE A 140 25.36 3.77 -26.93
C ILE A 140 24.71 2.93 -25.82
N LEU A 141 24.62 1.61 -26.01
CA LEU A 141 24.00 0.71 -25.03
C LEU A 141 24.84 0.65 -23.76
N LYS A 142 26.17 0.54 -23.89
CA LYS A 142 27.13 0.61 -22.78
C LYS A 142 27.01 1.93 -22.05
N GLN A 143 27.01 3.05 -22.77
CA GLN A 143 26.89 4.38 -22.16
C GLN A 143 25.58 4.53 -21.39
N LEU A 144 24.47 4.10 -21.99
CA LEU A 144 23.15 4.14 -21.34
C LEU A 144 23.10 3.22 -20.12
N PHE A 145 23.73 2.05 -20.19
CA PHE A 145 23.85 1.12 -19.08
C PHE A 145 24.65 1.74 -17.92
N VAL A 146 25.84 2.27 -18.18
CA VAL A 146 26.70 2.91 -17.17
C VAL A 146 25.99 4.10 -16.54
N GLN A 147 25.35 4.98 -17.31
CA GLN A 147 24.60 6.13 -16.79
C GLN A 147 23.47 5.76 -15.82
N ARG A 148 23.01 4.51 -15.80
CA ARG A 148 21.95 4.01 -14.92
C ARG A 148 22.43 3.32 -13.65
N LEU A 149 23.75 3.16 -13.50
CA LEU A 149 24.35 2.59 -12.30
C LEU A 149 24.56 3.69 -11.24
N PRO A 150 24.69 3.35 -9.95
CA PRO A 150 25.08 4.31 -8.93
C PRO A 150 26.44 4.96 -9.20
N THR A 151 26.64 6.21 -8.77
CA THR A 151 27.82 7.04 -9.11
C THR A 151 29.16 6.38 -8.78
N ASN A 152 29.24 5.67 -7.64
CA ASN A 152 30.43 4.92 -7.25
C ASN A 152 30.78 3.80 -8.23
N VAL A 153 29.77 3.13 -8.79
CA VAL A 153 29.96 2.09 -9.81
C VAL A 153 30.35 2.74 -11.13
N GLN A 154 29.70 3.85 -11.51
CA GLN A 154 30.03 4.59 -12.73
C GLN A 154 31.51 5.02 -12.77
N LEU A 155 32.01 5.57 -11.66
CA LEU A 155 33.39 6.06 -11.57
C LEU A 155 34.42 4.95 -11.82
N ILE A 156 34.16 3.76 -11.29
CA ILE A 156 35.05 2.60 -11.44
C ILE A 156 34.97 2.03 -12.85
N LEU A 157 33.77 2.04 -13.46
CA LEU A 157 33.55 1.48 -14.79
C LEU A 157 33.92 2.43 -15.94
N ALA A 158 34.10 3.72 -15.68
CA ALA A 158 34.39 4.74 -16.70
C ALA A 158 35.68 4.46 -17.49
N SER A 159 36.67 3.79 -16.90
CA SER A 159 37.91 3.40 -17.59
C SER A 159 37.81 2.03 -18.28
N LEU A 160 36.81 1.22 -17.94
CA LEU A 160 36.63 -0.15 -18.45
C LEU A 160 35.60 -0.22 -19.58
N SER A 161 34.73 0.79 -19.73
CA SER A 161 33.64 0.81 -20.72
C SER A 161 34.13 0.70 -22.18
N ASP A 162 35.32 1.22 -22.46
CA ASP A 162 35.87 1.29 -23.82
C ASP A 162 36.60 0.01 -24.23
N THR A 163 37.08 -0.77 -23.26
CA THR A 163 37.93 -1.94 -23.50
C THR A 163 37.19 -3.27 -23.31
N VAL A 164 36.17 -3.30 -22.47
CA VAL A 164 35.46 -4.52 -22.06
C VAL A 164 34.09 -4.59 -22.74
N ASP A 165 33.63 -5.80 -23.07
CA ASP A 165 32.28 -6.03 -23.58
C ASP A 165 31.21 -5.73 -22.51
N ILE A 166 29.97 -5.48 -22.94
CA ILE A 166 28.90 -5.02 -22.03
C ILE A 166 28.49 -6.08 -21.00
N GLU A 167 28.59 -7.38 -21.33
CA GLU A 167 28.20 -8.48 -20.43
C GLU A 167 29.24 -8.66 -19.30
N SER A 168 30.52 -8.62 -19.66
CA SER A 168 31.62 -8.59 -18.70
C SER A 168 31.58 -7.32 -17.85
N LEU A 169 31.27 -6.16 -18.45
CA LEU A 169 31.11 -4.90 -17.74
C LEU A 169 30.00 -4.99 -16.68
N ALA A 170 28.86 -5.60 -17.01
CA ALA A 170 27.78 -5.83 -16.06
C ALA A 170 28.18 -6.81 -14.93
N THR A 171 28.95 -7.85 -15.25
CA THR A 171 29.47 -8.79 -14.25
C THR A 171 30.44 -8.12 -13.28
N ILE A 172 31.30 -7.22 -13.77
CA ILE A 172 32.19 -6.41 -12.92
C ILE A 172 31.36 -5.45 -12.07
N ALA A 173 30.35 -4.81 -12.64
CA ALA A 173 29.43 -3.94 -11.91
C ALA A 173 28.74 -4.66 -10.75
N ASP A 174 28.26 -5.90 -10.95
CA ASP A 174 27.68 -6.73 -9.89
C ASP A 174 28.65 -6.92 -8.72
N LYS A 175 29.92 -7.23 -9.02
CA LYS A 175 30.97 -7.40 -8.00
C LYS A 175 31.26 -6.11 -7.23
N ILE A 176 31.25 -4.96 -7.90
CA ILE A 176 31.46 -3.66 -7.26
C ILE A 176 30.32 -3.34 -6.30
N VAL A 177 29.07 -3.60 -6.71
CA VAL A 177 27.89 -3.39 -5.87
C VAL A 177 27.91 -4.34 -4.67
N GLU A 178 28.30 -5.59 -4.86
CA GLU A 178 28.44 -6.58 -3.78
C GLU A 178 29.57 -6.24 -2.79
N ALA A 179 30.69 -5.72 -3.29
CA ALA A 179 31.82 -5.29 -2.47
C ALA A 179 31.54 -4.02 -1.66
N ASN A 180 30.46 -3.28 -1.98
CA ASN A 180 30.11 -2.04 -1.29
C ASN A 180 28.60 -1.95 -1.01
N PRO A 181 28.06 -2.82 -0.10
CA PRO A 181 26.62 -2.97 0.14
C PRO A 181 25.94 -1.78 0.85
N THR A 182 26.67 -0.70 1.17
CA THR A 182 26.17 0.43 1.97
C THR A 182 25.30 1.44 1.19
N GLN A 183 24.65 1.03 0.10
CA GLN A 183 23.65 1.86 -0.60
C GLN A 183 22.24 1.28 -0.47
N THR A 184 21.87 0.93 0.74
CA THR A 184 20.48 1.19 1.14
C THR A 184 20.33 2.69 1.35
N PRO A 185 19.19 3.33 1.05
CA PRO A 185 18.88 4.66 1.56
C PRO A 185 18.58 4.56 3.06
N VAL A 186 19.55 4.08 3.83
CA VAL A 186 19.67 4.41 5.24
C VAL A 186 20.70 5.53 5.31
N THR A 187 20.26 6.64 5.88
CA THR A 187 21.08 7.67 6.48
C THR A 187 22.40 7.10 7.00
N CYS A 188 23.45 7.19 6.19
CA CYS A 188 24.79 6.82 6.59
C CYS A 188 25.34 8.00 7.39
N CYS A 189 25.41 7.85 8.72
CA CYS A 189 25.96 8.85 9.65
C CYS A 189 27.48 9.08 9.51
N CYS A 190 28.11 8.65 8.41
CA CYS A 190 29.58 8.59 8.33
C CYS A 190 30.18 9.22 7.06
N CYS A 191 29.48 10.15 6.41
CA CYS A 191 30.12 11.11 5.51
C CYS A 191 29.58 12.51 5.82
N HIS A 192 30.35 13.28 6.58
CA HIS A 192 30.06 14.66 6.89
C HIS A 192 30.28 15.50 5.62
N SER A 193 29.29 15.56 4.75
CA SER A 193 29.16 16.70 3.85
C SER A 193 28.98 17.94 4.74
N THR A 194 29.82 18.95 4.57
CA THR A 194 29.81 20.19 5.39
C THR A 194 28.41 20.82 5.48
N ASP A 195 27.62 20.65 4.43
CA ASP A 195 26.25 21.16 4.33
C ASP A 195 25.26 20.42 5.24
N THR A 196 25.46 19.12 5.52
CA THR A 196 24.58 18.36 6.42
C THR A 196 24.88 18.66 7.89
N VAL A 197 26.14 18.97 8.22
CA VAL A 197 26.54 19.38 9.58
C VAL A 197 25.98 20.77 9.90
N ALA A 198 26.10 21.71 8.97
CA ALA A 198 25.54 23.06 9.11
C ALA A 198 24.01 23.03 9.22
N LEU A 199 23.34 22.17 8.44
CA LEU A 199 21.89 22.02 8.53
C LEU A 199 21.45 21.36 9.84
N HIS A 200 22.17 20.35 10.34
CA HIS A 200 21.88 19.72 11.63
C HIS A 200 22.07 20.70 12.80
N GLU A 201 23.09 21.56 12.74
CA GLU A 201 23.30 22.62 13.72
C GLU A 201 22.17 23.66 13.68
N LEU A 202 21.74 24.07 12.48
CA LEU A 202 20.61 24.98 12.30
C LEU A 202 19.31 24.38 12.83
N VAL A 203 19.04 23.10 12.56
CA VAL A 203 17.86 22.36 13.02
C VAL A 203 17.89 22.17 14.54
N SER A 204 19.04 21.89 15.13
CA SER A 204 19.21 21.79 16.59
C SER A 204 18.92 23.15 17.25
N LYS A 205 19.46 24.23 16.69
CA LYS A 205 19.21 25.61 17.16
C LYS A 205 17.74 26.00 17.03
N LEU A 206 17.09 25.65 15.91
CA LEU A 206 15.65 25.84 15.71
C LEU A 206 14.82 25.02 16.69
N THR A 207 15.21 23.77 16.97
CA THR A 207 14.51 22.90 17.93
C THR A 207 14.56 23.49 19.33
N LEU A 208 15.71 24.01 19.76
CA LEU A 208 15.86 24.70 21.03
C LEU A 208 15.02 25.99 21.08
N GLN A 209 15.00 26.79 20.01
CA GLN A 209 14.15 27.98 19.94
C GLN A 209 12.66 27.63 19.97
N VAL A 210 12.23 26.57 19.30
CA VAL A 210 10.84 26.11 19.33
C VAL A 210 10.46 25.61 20.72
N GLN A 211 11.36 24.90 21.41
CA GLN A 211 11.10 24.44 22.78
C GLN A 211 10.99 25.62 23.76
N GLU A 212 11.85 26.63 23.63
CA GLU A 212 11.81 27.86 24.43
C GLU A 212 10.55 28.71 24.13
N LEU A 213 10.15 28.81 22.87
CA LEU A 213 8.90 29.48 22.49
C LEU A 213 7.70 28.73 23.03
N THR A 214 7.72 27.39 23.00
CA THR A 214 6.64 26.54 23.52
C THR A 214 6.48 26.70 25.04
N THR A 215 7.59 26.81 25.79
CA THR A 215 7.52 27.07 27.25
C THR A 215 6.98 28.47 27.52
N LYS A 216 7.46 29.50 26.82
CA LYS A 216 6.95 30.88 26.94
C LYS A 216 5.46 31.00 26.60
N VAL A 217 4.99 30.33 25.54
CA VAL A 217 3.56 30.31 25.16
C VAL A 217 2.71 29.58 26.22
N SER A 218 3.25 28.50 26.81
CA SER A 218 2.58 27.79 27.91
C SER A 218 2.46 28.67 29.16
N GLU A 219 3.53 29.38 29.53
CA GLU A 219 3.52 30.33 30.64
C GLU A 219 2.53 31.47 30.41
N LEU A 220 2.54 32.08 29.22
CA LEU A 220 1.57 33.12 28.84
C LEU A 220 0.12 32.61 28.89
N SER A 221 -0.13 31.37 28.48
CA SER A 221 -1.45 30.73 28.54
C SER A 221 -1.91 30.46 29.98
N THR A 222 -0.99 30.10 30.88
CA THR A 222 -1.30 29.95 32.32
C THR A 222 -1.56 31.30 33.01
N HIS A 223 -0.91 32.38 32.56
CA HIS A 223 -1.20 33.73 33.04
C HIS A 223 -2.56 34.25 32.54
N HIS A 224 -2.97 33.91 31.31
CA HIS A 224 -4.29 34.30 30.78
C HIS A 224 -5.46 33.59 31.49
N SER A 225 -5.26 32.35 31.94
CA SER A 225 -6.26 31.60 32.71
C SER A 225 -6.39 32.06 34.17
N ARG A 226 -5.34 32.67 34.74
CA ARG A 226 -5.38 33.30 36.08
C ARG A 226 -5.86 34.76 36.05
N GLY A 227 -5.77 35.45 34.91
CA GLY A 227 -6.14 36.86 34.75
C GLY A 227 -7.65 37.13 34.55
N ARG A 228 -8.45 36.13 34.19
CA ARG A 228 -9.89 36.33 33.86
C ARG A 228 -10.87 36.12 35.01
N SER A 229 -10.42 36.26 36.26
CA SER A 229 -11.28 36.12 37.45
C SER A 229 -11.22 37.32 38.37
N ARG A 230 -11.41 38.53 37.82
CA ARG A 230 -11.79 39.71 38.62
C ARG A 230 -12.77 40.59 37.88
N SER A 231 -14.07 40.34 38.07
CA SER A 231 -14.98 41.45 38.39
C SER A 231 -16.19 40.95 39.20
N PRO A 232 -16.65 41.70 40.21
CA PRO A 232 -17.66 41.26 41.18
C PRO A 232 -19.07 41.73 40.77
N ARG A 233 -20.10 40.89 41.01
CA ARG A 233 -21.37 41.21 41.71
C ARG A 233 -22.57 40.33 41.28
N ARG A 234 -23.29 39.89 42.31
CA ARG A 234 -24.74 39.60 42.45
C ARG A 234 -25.35 38.32 41.87
N CYS A 235 -25.79 37.47 42.81
CA CYS A 235 -27.07 36.74 42.93
C CYS A 235 -27.54 35.90 41.71
N SER A 236 -27.85 34.60 41.85
CA SER A 236 -29.01 34.14 42.63
C SER A 236 -29.00 32.62 42.88
N HIS A 237 -29.27 32.26 44.13
CA HIS A 237 -30.12 31.18 44.64
C HIS A 237 -30.49 29.99 43.71
N SER A 238 -29.98 28.80 44.04
CA SER A 238 -30.67 27.48 43.94
C SER A 238 -29.76 26.40 44.52
N ARG A 239 -29.80 26.19 45.85
CA ARG A 239 -29.13 25.04 46.49
C ARG A 239 -30.14 23.92 46.72
N SER A 240 -30.10 22.94 45.84
CA SER A 240 -30.61 21.59 46.09
C SER A 240 -29.74 20.91 47.15
N ARG A 241 -30.45 20.25 48.07
CA ARG A 241 -29.96 19.46 49.22
C ARG A 241 -28.92 18.39 48.82
N PRO A 242 -28.12 17.95 49.79
CA PRO A 242 -28.42 16.61 50.31
C PRO A 242 -28.42 16.50 51.84
N ARG A 243 -29.23 15.52 52.30
CA ARG A 243 -29.27 14.88 53.62
C ARG A 243 -27.94 14.10 53.81
N SER A 244 -27.42 13.71 54.98
CA SER A 244 -27.95 13.40 56.31
C SER A 244 -26.76 12.93 57.16
N SER A 245 -26.73 13.24 58.47
CA SER A 245 -26.20 12.38 59.56
C SER A 245 -26.32 13.17 60.88
N SER A 246 -27.27 12.80 61.73
CA SER A 246 -27.06 11.99 62.94
C SER A 246 -26.02 12.57 63.91
N SER A 247 -26.47 13.23 64.97
CA SER A 247 -26.22 12.78 66.35
C SER A 247 -26.75 13.82 67.35
N SER A 248 -27.80 13.41 68.07
CA SER A 248 -28.04 13.70 69.48
C SER A 248 -27.27 14.87 70.11
N ARG A 249 -27.91 16.04 70.14
CA ARG A 249 -28.01 16.97 71.29
C ARG A 249 -28.94 18.11 70.87
N GLN A 250 -30.20 18.03 71.33
CA GLN A 250 -31.28 19.03 71.24
C GLN A 250 -31.46 19.69 69.86
N ALA A 251 -32.56 19.36 69.17
CA ALA A 251 -32.97 20.07 67.95
C ALA A 251 -33.29 21.55 68.28
N LEU A 252 -32.29 22.41 68.18
CA LEU A 252 -32.44 23.85 68.31
C LEU A 252 -32.81 24.42 66.94
N CYS A 253 -33.78 25.32 66.91
CA CYS A 253 -34.09 26.07 65.69
C CYS A 253 -32.89 26.95 65.31
N TRP A 254 -32.82 27.34 64.04
CA TRP A 254 -31.71 28.15 63.51
C TRP A 254 -31.39 29.39 64.36
N TYR A 255 -32.42 30.04 64.92
CA TYR A 255 -32.23 31.22 65.77
C TYR A 255 -31.51 30.89 67.08
N HIS A 256 -31.90 29.82 67.77
CA HIS A 256 -31.22 29.39 69.01
C HIS A 256 -29.87 28.73 68.73
N ALA A 257 -29.70 28.04 67.60
CA ALA A 257 -28.40 27.51 67.19
C ALA A 257 -27.37 28.62 66.91
N ARG A 258 -27.82 29.80 66.45
CA ARG A 258 -26.95 30.91 66.09
C ARG A 258 -26.80 31.96 67.19
N HIS A 259 -27.82 32.18 68.01
CA HIS A 259 -27.88 33.30 68.95
C HIS A 259 -28.07 32.89 70.43
N GLY A 260 -28.30 31.61 70.74
CA GLY A 260 -28.48 31.14 72.13
C GLY A 260 -29.57 31.90 72.89
N ASP A 261 -29.31 32.26 74.14
CA ASP A 261 -30.29 32.91 75.04
C ASP A 261 -30.72 34.31 74.57
N ASN A 262 -29.98 34.91 73.64
CA ASN A 262 -30.27 36.22 73.07
C ASN A 262 -31.15 36.15 71.80
N ALA A 263 -31.72 34.98 71.49
CA ALA A 263 -32.58 34.82 70.33
C ALA A 263 -33.94 35.51 70.54
N VAL A 264 -34.24 36.51 69.71
CA VAL A 264 -35.49 37.28 69.78
C VAL A 264 -36.70 36.48 69.25
N LYS A 265 -36.47 35.36 68.55
CA LYS A 265 -37.53 34.56 67.92
C LYS A 265 -37.23 33.07 68.01
N CYS A 266 -38.22 32.29 68.45
CA CYS A 266 -38.21 30.83 68.43
C CYS A 266 -39.16 30.29 67.35
N LYS A 267 -38.78 29.18 66.69
CA LYS A 267 -39.64 28.47 65.71
C LYS A 267 -39.72 26.98 66.08
N PRO A 268 -40.92 26.44 66.36
CA PRO A 268 -41.09 25.02 66.67
C PRO A 268 -40.84 24.10 65.46
N PRO A 269 -40.44 22.83 65.67
CA PRO A 269 -40.09 22.22 66.96
C PRO A 269 -38.66 22.60 67.38
N CYS A 270 -38.52 23.22 68.55
CA CYS A 270 -37.25 23.69 69.09
C CYS A 270 -37.18 23.40 70.58
N ASN A 271 -36.16 22.65 71.01
CA ASN A 271 -36.02 22.20 72.40
C ASN A 271 -35.05 23.09 73.21
N TYR A 272 -35.04 24.40 72.94
CA TYR A 272 -34.20 25.35 73.66
C TYR A 272 -34.81 25.71 75.01
N THR A 273 -34.10 25.46 76.12
CA THR A 273 -34.49 25.87 77.47
C THR A 273 -33.51 26.91 77.99
N THR A 274 -33.96 28.15 78.18
CA THR A 274 -33.17 29.20 78.83
C THR A 274 -32.94 28.84 80.30
N SER A 275 -31.71 28.94 80.81
CA SER A 275 -31.36 28.58 82.20
C SER A 275 -31.96 29.49 83.30
N SER A 276 -32.94 30.33 82.99
CA SER A 276 -33.54 31.28 83.94
C SER A 276 -34.91 30.85 84.49
N ASN A 277 -35.39 29.62 84.23
CA ASN A 277 -36.66 29.13 84.76
C ASN A 277 -36.64 27.62 85.10
N LYS A 278 -35.73 27.23 86.01
CA LYS A 278 -35.84 25.97 86.78
C LYS A 278 -35.95 26.32 88.27
N SER A 279 -37.05 26.95 88.62
CA SER A 279 -37.56 27.05 89.99
C SER A 279 -39.07 27.02 89.85
N ASN A 280 -39.73 26.06 90.53
CA ASN A 280 -41.17 25.78 90.53
C ASN A 280 -41.65 25.06 89.26
N ASP A 281 -42.37 23.95 89.26
CA ASP A 281 -43.14 23.16 90.23
C ASP A 281 -43.27 21.77 89.54
N SER A 282 -43.03 20.61 90.16
CA SER A 282 -43.88 19.92 91.14
C SER A 282 -45.36 19.83 90.73
N ALA A 283 -45.96 18.65 90.99
CA ALA A 283 -47.39 18.34 90.89
C ALA A 283 -47.96 18.19 89.46
N SER A 284 -48.81 17.22 89.14
CA SER A 284 -49.43 16.11 89.87
C SER A 284 -50.20 15.28 88.83
N ASN A 285 -50.34 13.98 89.13
CA ASN A 285 -51.30 13.00 88.57
C ASN A 285 -51.37 12.80 87.06
#